data_AF-A0A955DXN4-F1
#
_entry.id   AF-A0A955DXN4-F1
#
_cell.length_a   1.000
_cell.length_b   1.000
_cell.length_c   1.000
_cell.angle_alpha   90.00
_cell.angle_beta   90.00
_cell.angle_gamma   90.00
#
_symmetry.space_group_name_H-M   'P 1'
#
loop_
_entity.id
_entity.type
_entity.pdbx_description
1 polymer ?
#
loop_
_entity_poly.entity_id
_entity_poly.type
_entity_poly.pdbx_seq_one_letter_code
_entity_poly.pdbx_strand_id
1 'polypeptide(L)'
;MIAILLTMCAVVQDLDPTLPTMTALIERYQADLGSLERFDDAPMSAGALARRGDFHQAWLDRLDDVRVDDLDVDGRIDLVLFRNHLGFRIDEDRDEIRRLEEIRDLAPFVPELVEVLEARRRLETPDPRETAAMLDGLGSEVADDTASLAKAEAERDRNLARRASLGLDR
;
A
#
# COMPACT_ATOMS: atom_id res chain seq x y z
N MET A 1 -22.16 -23.78 -10.41
CA MET A 1 -20.82 -24.20 -10.86
C MET A 1 -20.61 -23.94 -12.36
N ILE A 2 -21.02 -22.77 -12.87
CA ILE A 2 -20.79 -22.32 -14.26
C ILE A 2 -20.30 -20.85 -14.29
N ALA A 3 -20.40 -20.12 -13.17
CA ALA A 3 -20.04 -18.71 -13.08
C ALA A 3 -18.54 -18.42 -12.81
N ILE A 4 -17.73 -19.42 -12.45
CA ILE A 4 -16.29 -19.22 -12.13
C ILE A 4 -15.40 -19.39 -13.37
N LEU A 5 -15.86 -20.10 -14.40
CA LEU A 5 -15.07 -20.29 -15.62
C LEU A 5 -15.09 -19.08 -16.57
N LEU A 6 -15.98 -18.09 -16.37
CA LEU A 6 -16.05 -16.91 -17.23
C LEU A 6 -15.09 -15.79 -16.83
N THR A 7 -14.63 -15.77 -15.57
CA THR A 7 -13.78 -14.67 -15.06
C THR A 7 -12.32 -14.82 -15.49
N MET A 8 -11.82 -16.03 -15.75
CA MET A 8 -10.44 -16.25 -16.21
C MET A 8 -10.22 -15.95 -17.71
N CYS A 9 -11.28 -15.70 -18.48
CA CYS A 9 -11.17 -15.44 -19.92
C CYS A 9 -11.15 -13.95 -20.28
N ALA A 10 -11.54 -13.05 -19.36
CA ALA A 10 -11.79 -11.65 -19.70
C ALA A 10 -10.54 -10.76 -19.78
N VAL A 11 -9.41 -11.10 -19.15
CA VAL A 11 -8.26 -10.15 -19.06
C VAL A 11 -7.19 -10.38 -20.15
N VAL A 12 -7.21 -11.51 -20.86
CA VAL A 12 -6.30 -11.72 -22.02
C VAL A 12 -6.82 -10.98 -23.27
N GLN A 13 -8.09 -10.57 -23.30
CA GLN A 13 -8.72 -9.93 -24.46
C GLN A 13 -8.39 -8.44 -24.66
N ASP A 14 -7.58 -7.84 -23.78
CA ASP A 14 -7.39 -6.38 -23.70
C ASP A 14 -5.90 -5.95 -23.80
N LEU A 15 -5.03 -6.83 -24.30
CA LEU A 15 -3.64 -6.51 -24.61
C LEU A 15 -3.55 -5.88 -26.01
N ASP A 16 -2.75 -4.83 -26.16
CA ASP A 16 -2.48 -4.22 -27.47
C ASP A 16 -1.71 -5.23 -28.34
N PRO A 17 -2.32 -5.75 -29.43
CA PRO A 17 -1.70 -6.77 -30.26
C PRO A 17 -0.58 -6.22 -31.15
N THR A 18 -0.40 -4.90 -31.22
CA THR A 18 0.63 -4.24 -32.03
C THR A 18 1.98 -4.14 -31.29
N LEU A 19 1.98 -4.38 -29.99
CA LEU A 19 3.17 -4.31 -29.13
C LEU A 19 3.79 -5.70 -28.90
N PRO A 20 5.09 -5.77 -28.57
CA PRO A 20 5.68 -6.98 -28.03
C PRO A 20 4.92 -7.46 -26.78
N THR A 21 4.77 -8.78 -26.63
CA THR A 21 3.95 -9.41 -25.57
C THR A 21 4.24 -8.85 -24.18
N MET A 22 5.51 -8.73 -23.81
CA MET A 22 5.89 -8.22 -22.48
C MET A 22 5.59 -6.74 -22.32
N THR A 23 5.79 -5.93 -23.36
CA THR A 23 5.43 -4.51 -23.35
C THR A 23 3.94 -4.33 -23.11
N ALA A 24 3.09 -5.05 -23.86
CA ALA A 24 1.64 -5.00 -23.69
C ALA A 24 1.20 -5.42 -22.26
N LEU A 25 1.84 -6.44 -21.69
CA LEU A 25 1.57 -6.88 -20.31
C LEU A 25 1.95 -5.82 -19.27
N ILE A 26 3.13 -5.19 -19.42
CA ILE A 26 3.60 -4.16 -18.50
C ILE A 26 2.71 -2.92 -18.57
N GLU A 27 2.33 -2.47 -19.76
CA GLU A 27 1.42 -1.34 -19.91
C GLU A 27 0.06 -1.62 -19.30
N ARG A 28 -0.47 -2.83 -19.50
CA ARG A 28 -1.73 -3.24 -18.87
C ARG A 28 -1.62 -3.25 -17.35
N TYR A 29 -0.54 -3.80 -16.80
CA TYR A 29 -0.26 -3.78 -15.38
C TYR A 29 -0.23 -2.35 -14.82
N GLN A 30 0.44 -1.41 -15.50
CA GLN A 30 0.51 -0.02 -15.08
C GLN A 30 -0.87 0.66 -15.09
N ALA A 31 -1.68 0.41 -16.12
CA ALA A 31 -3.03 0.94 -16.20
C ALA A 31 -3.95 0.39 -15.10
N ASP A 32 -3.86 -0.91 -14.82
CA ASP A 32 -4.64 -1.56 -13.76
C ASP A 32 -4.17 -1.10 -12.37
N LEU A 33 -2.86 -1.00 -12.14
CA LEU A 33 -2.29 -0.48 -10.90
C LEU A 33 -2.75 0.96 -10.64
N GLY A 34 -2.65 1.84 -11.64
CA GLY A 34 -3.13 3.22 -11.51
C GLY A 34 -4.64 3.32 -11.26
N SER A 35 -5.42 2.31 -11.67
CA SER A 35 -6.85 2.24 -11.37
C SER A 35 -7.09 1.76 -9.93
N LEU A 36 -6.32 0.78 -9.47
CA LEU A 36 -6.33 0.32 -8.09
C LEU A 36 -5.94 1.43 -7.11
N GLU A 37 -4.82 2.11 -7.34
CA GLU A 37 -4.29 3.16 -6.45
C GLU A 37 -5.22 4.38 -6.34
N ARG A 38 -5.97 4.70 -7.40
CA ARG A 38 -7.00 5.77 -7.35
C ARG A 38 -8.25 5.35 -6.61
N PHE A 39 -8.58 4.06 -6.64
CA PHE A 39 -9.75 3.53 -5.94
C PHE A 39 -9.45 3.23 -4.47
N ASP A 40 -8.20 2.89 -4.16
CA ASP A 40 -7.73 2.46 -2.84
C ASP A 40 -6.70 3.44 -2.28
N ASP A 41 -7.12 4.69 -2.15
CA ASP A 41 -6.26 5.84 -1.83
C ASP A 41 -6.16 6.13 -0.33
N ALA A 42 -6.69 5.24 0.54
CA ALA A 42 -6.70 5.43 1.98
C ALA A 42 -5.26 5.33 2.55
N PRO A 43 -4.68 6.44 3.04
CA PRO A 43 -3.35 6.43 3.63
C PRO A 43 -3.34 5.55 4.88
N MET A 44 -2.23 4.86 5.12
CA MET A 44 -2.02 4.00 6.30
C MET A 44 -3.06 2.87 6.45
N SER A 45 -3.85 2.56 5.42
CA SER A 45 -4.74 1.41 5.43
C SER A 45 -3.95 0.13 5.19
N ALA A 46 -3.79 -0.68 6.25
CA ALA A 46 -3.25 -2.03 6.12
C ALA A 46 -4.08 -2.90 5.17
N GLY A 47 -5.40 -2.65 5.10
CA GLY A 47 -6.30 -3.30 4.15
C GLY A 47 -6.00 -2.93 2.70
N ALA A 48 -5.71 -1.67 2.42
CA ALA A 48 -5.32 -1.20 1.07
C ALA A 48 -3.99 -1.81 0.64
N LEU A 49 -3.00 -1.80 1.54
CA LEU A 49 -1.69 -2.41 1.30
C LEU A 49 -1.79 -3.92 1.04
N ALA A 50 -2.62 -4.64 1.81
CA ALA A 50 -2.84 -6.06 1.60
C ALA A 50 -3.47 -6.34 0.21
N ARG A 51 -4.48 -5.56 -0.19
CA ARG A 51 -5.10 -5.69 -1.52
C ARG A 51 -4.13 -5.35 -2.66
N ARG A 52 -3.23 -4.39 -2.46
CA ARG A 52 -2.16 -4.08 -3.43
C ARG A 52 -1.14 -5.23 -3.53
N GLY A 53 -0.77 -5.84 -2.40
CA GLY A 53 0.03 -7.05 -2.37
C GLY A 53 -0.63 -8.21 -3.12
N ASP A 54 -1.92 -8.47 -2.88
CA ASP A 54 -2.69 -9.48 -3.59
C ASP A 54 -2.77 -9.20 -5.10
N PHE A 55 -2.90 -7.92 -5.49
CA PHE A 55 -2.85 -7.50 -6.88
C PHE A 55 -1.50 -7.83 -7.53
N HIS A 56 -0.38 -7.50 -6.89
CA HIS A 56 0.96 -7.83 -7.40
C HIS A 56 1.16 -9.35 -7.49
N GLN A 57 0.66 -10.11 -6.52
CA GLN A 57 0.71 -11.57 -6.53
C GLN A 57 -0.09 -12.15 -7.69
N ALA A 58 -1.32 -11.66 -7.92
CA ALA A 58 -2.14 -12.12 -9.04
C ALA A 58 -1.48 -11.84 -10.40
N TRP A 59 -0.77 -10.71 -10.54
CA TRP A 59 0.04 -10.42 -11.72
C TRP A 59 1.25 -11.33 -11.85
N LEU A 60 1.92 -11.67 -10.75
CA LEU A 60 3.05 -12.59 -10.74
C LEU A 60 2.61 -13.99 -11.17
N ASP A 61 1.48 -14.48 -10.64
CA ASP A 61 0.89 -15.77 -11.01
C ASP A 61 0.52 -15.79 -12.51
N ARG A 62 -0.01 -14.68 -13.04
CA ARG A 62 -0.30 -14.56 -14.48
C ARG A 62 0.95 -14.66 -15.36
N LEU A 63 2.13 -14.26 -14.87
CA LEU A 63 3.37 -14.39 -15.63
C LEU A 63 3.81 -15.85 -15.77
N ASP A 64 3.29 -16.79 -14.98
CA ASP A 64 3.59 -18.22 -15.10
C ASP A 64 3.00 -18.83 -16.38
N ASP A 65 1.96 -18.23 -16.94
CA ASP A 65 1.36 -18.64 -18.20
C ASP A 65 2.12 -18.13 -19.45
N VAL A 66 3.11 -17.24 -19.26
CA VAL A 66 3.89 -16.68 -20.37
C VAL A 66 4.87 -17.71 -20.91
N ARG A 67 4.70 -18.09 -22.19
CA ARG A 67 5.57 -19.03 -22.89
C ARG A 67 6.90 -18.38 -23.23
N VAL A 68 7.93 -18.69 -22.46
CA VAL A 68 9.29 -18.13 -22.61
C VAL A 68 9.89 -18.40 -24.00
N ASP A 69 9.56 -19.54 -24.60
CA ASP A 69 10.06 -19.93 -25.93
C ASP A 69 9.51 -19.04 -27.06
N ASP A 70 8.39 -18.35 -26.82
CA ASP A 70 7.75 -17.45 -27.79
C ASP A 70 8.28 -16.01 -27.67
N LEU A 71 9.17 -15.74 -26.71
CA LEU A 71 9.76 -14.42 -26.46
C LEU A 71 11.12 -14.27 -27.15
N ASP A 72 11.38 -13.07 -27.66
CA ASP A 72 12.72 -12.65 -28.09
C ASP A 72 13.64 -12.38 -26.89
N VAL A 73 14.91 -12.02 -27.16
CA VAL A 73 15.89 -11.79 -26.09
C VAL A 73 15.43 -10.68 -25.14
N ASP A 74 14.88 -9.60 -25.70
CA ASP A 74 14.40 -8.45 -24.93
C ASP A 74 13.19 -8.84 -24.07
N GLY A 75 12.21 -9.54 -24.63
CA GLY A 75 11.06 -10.05 -23.88
C GLY A 75 11.44 -11.02 -22.76
N ARG A 76 12.47 -11.85 -22.96
CA ARG A 76 12.98 -12.74 -21.90
C ARG A 76 13.63 -11.95 -20.76
N ILE A 77 14.33 -10.86 -21.07
CA ILE A 77 14.90 -9.95 -20.06
C ILE A 77 13.76 -9.26 -19.31
N ASP A 78 12.78 -8.71 -20.03
CA ASP A 78 11.64 -8.01 -19.44
C ASP A 78 10.83 -8.92 -18.52
N LEU A 79 10.61 -10.19 -18.90
CA LEU A 79 9.92 -11.16 -18.05
C LEU A 79 10.63 -11.36 -16.69
N VAL A 80 11.95 -11.50 -16.71
CA VAL A 80 12.75 -11.67 -15.48
C VAL A 80 12.71 -10.40 -14.63
N LEU A 81 12.91 -9.23 -15.25
CA LEU A 81 12.86 -7.94 -14.56
C LEU A 81 11.50 -7.68 -13.95
N PHE A 82 10.42 -7.99 -14.67
CA PHE A 82 9.06 -7.75 -14.20
C PHE A 82 8.69 -8.68 -13.04
N ARG A 83 9.08 -9.95 -13.08
CA ARG A 83 8.92 -10.88 -11.93
C ARG A 83 9.64 -10.36 -10.68
N ASN A 84 10.88 -9.92 -10.83
CA ASN A 84 11.65 -9.35 -9.72
C ASN A 84 11.00 -8.07 -9.19
N HIS A 85 10.50 -7.21 -10.08
CA HIS A 85 9.77 -6.00 -9.70
C HIS A 85 8.53 -6.33 -8.87
N LEU A 86 7.68 -7.26 -9.32
CA LEU A 86 6.47 -7.65 -8.59
C LEU A 86 6.80 -8.27 -7.22
N GLY A 87 7.80 -9.15 -7.15
CA GLY A 87 8.25 -9.72 -5.88
C GLY A 87 8.70 -8.64 -4.89
N PHE A 88 9.50 -7.69 -5.37
CA PHE A 88 9.93 -6.55 -4.57
C PHE A 88 8.76 -5.69 -4.08
N ARG A 89 7.75 -5.43 -4.92
CA ARG A 89 6.55 -4.64 -4.53
C ARG A 89 5.73 -5.33 -3.44
N ILE A 90 5.56 -6.65 -3.54
CA ILE A 90 4.88 -7.45 -2.51
C ILE A 90 5.61 -7.33 -1.16
N ASP A 91 6.94 -7.41 -1.17
CA ASP A 91 7.73 -7.29 0.05
C ASP A 91 7.70 -5.85 0.62
N GLU A 92 7.71 -4.82 -0.23
CA GLU A 92 7.49 -3.43 0.21
C GLU A 92 6.14 -3.25 0.92
N ASP A 93 5.06 -3.80 0.37
CA ASP A 93 3.72 -3.72 0.97
C ASP A 93 3.66 -4.43 2.33
N ARG A 94 4.28 -5.61 2.45
CA ARG A 94 4.39 -6.35 3.72
C ARG A 94 5.20 -5.59 4.76
N ASP A 95 6.30 -4.98 4.34
CA ASP A 95 7.15 -4.20 5.22
C ASP A 95 6.45 -2.92 5.69
N GLU A 96 5.64 -2.30 4.84
CA GLU A 96 4.81 -1.15 5.23
C GLU A 96 3.74 -1.54 6.24
N ILE A 97 3.03 -2.66 6.03
CA ILE A 97 2.06 -3.18 7.02
C ILE A 97 2.76 -3.39 8.38
N ARG A 98 3.94 -4.00 8.38
CA ARG A 98 4.71 -4.21 9.61
C ARG A 98 5.09 -2.89 10.28
N ARG A 99 5.55 -1.89 9.51
CA ARG A 99 5.87 -0.56 10.04
C ARG A 99 4.65 0.12 10.68
N LEU A 100 3.49 0.01 10.05
CA LEU A 100 2.23 0.55 10.61
C LEU A 100 1.88 -0.09 11.95
N GLU A 101 2.11 -1.41 12.09
CA GLU A 101 1.93 -2.11 13.37
C GLU A 101 2.93 -1.65 14.43
N GLU A 102 4.21 -1.47 14.06
CA GLU A 102 5.28 -1.01 14.95
C GLU A 102 5.03 0.40 15.51
N ILE A 103 4.45 1.29 14.71
CA ILE A 103 4.18 2.69 15.11
C ILE A 103 2.76 2.90 15.66
N ARG A 104 1.93 1.86 15.72
CA ARG A 104 0.51 1.99 16.12
C ARG A 104 0.33 2.73 17.44
N ASP A 105 1.20 2.45 18.41
CA ASP A 105 1.14 3.06 19.74
C ASP A 105 1.55 4.56 19.74
N LEU A 106 2.22 5.04 18.68
CA LEU A 106 2.57 6.46 18.52
C LEU A 106 1.43 7.27 17.88
N ALA A 107 0.46 6.60 17.25
CA ALA A 107 -0.65 7.25 16.56
C ALA A 107 -1.95 6.43 16.76
N PRO A 108 -2.45 6.32 18.00
CA PRO A 108 -3.59 5.46 18.35
C PRO A 108 -4.89 5.85 17.67
N PHE A 109 -5.03 7.11 17.20
CA PHE A 109 -6.16 7.63 16.45
C PHE A 109 -6.25 7.15 14.99
N VAL A 110 -5.15 6.61 14.42
CA VAL A 110 -5.08 6.24 12.99
C VAL A 110 -6.12 5.21 12.56
N PRO A 111 -6.36 4.10 13.30
CA PRO A 111 -7.33 3.08 12.89
C PRO A 111 -8.74 3.65 12.67
N GLU A 112 -9.19 4.60 13.49
CA GLU A 112 -10.52 5.18 13.38
C GLU A 112 -10.64 6.10 12.15
N LEU A 113 -9.60 6.90 11.86
CA LEU A 113 -9.55 7.69 10.62
C LEU A 113 -9.51 6.82 9.37
N VAL A 114 -8.72 5.74 9.38
CA VAL A 114 -8.66 4.77 8.28
C VAL A 114 -10.03 4.16 8.02
N GLU A 115 -10.76 3.80 9.07
CA GLU A 115 -12.10 3.23 8.93
C GLU A 115 -13.09 4.21 8.28
N VAL A 116 -13.01 5.50 8.60
CA VAL A 116 -13.84 6.53 7.93
C VAL A 116 -13.57 6.56 6.42
N LEU A 117 -12.30 6.45 6.01
CA LEU A 117 -11.92 6.45 4.60
C LEU A 117 -12.35 5.16 3.89
N GLU A 118 -12.18 4.02 4.54
CA GLU A 118 -12.61 2.72 4.01
C GLU A 118 -14.15 2.62 3.92
N ALA A 119 -14.89 3.14 4.90
CA ALA A 119 -16.36 3.21 4.87
C ALA A 119 -16.86 4.06 3.69
N ARG A 120 -16.20 5.21 3.45
CA ARG A 120 -16.49 6.05 2.28
C ARG A 120 -16.25 5.29 0.97
N ARG A 121 -15.19 4.51 0.88
CA ARG A 121 -14.90 3.66 -0.29
C ARG A 121 -15.95 2.57 -0.48
N ARG A 122 -16.49 2.00 0.61
CA ARG A 122 -17.60 1.04 0.57
C ARG A 122 -18.96 1.68 0.28
N LEU A 123 -19.00 3.01 0.06
CA LEU A 123 -20.23 3.79 -0.15
C LEU A 123 -21.22 3.67 1.01
N GLU A 124 -20.71 3.44 2.22
CA GLU A 124 -21.51 3.44 3.43
C GLU A 124 -21.93 4.90 3.71
N THR A 125 -23.23 5.09 3.94
CA THR A 125 -23.75 6.43 4.25
C THR A 125 -23.53 6.70 5.73
N PRO A 126 -22.70 7.68 6.12
CA PRO A 126 -22.46 7.98 7.53
C PRO A 126 -23.68 8.67 8.15
N ASP A 127 -23.87 8.48 9.46
CA ASP A 127 -24.74 9.38 10.23
C ASP A 127 -24.02 10.73 10.40
N PRO A 128 -24.57 11.85 9.89
CA PRO A 128 -23.86 13.11 9.87
C PRO A 128 -23.51 13.66 11.27
N ARG A 129 -24.35 13.40 12.28
CA ARG A 129 -24.14 13.94 13.62
C ARG A 129 -23.12 13.10 14.37
N GLU A 130 -23.24 11.78 14.30
CA GLU A 130 -22.29 10.85 14.92
C GLU A 130 -20.90 11.03 14.31
N THR A 131 -20.81 11.08 12.98
CA THR A 131 -19.53 11.28 12.30
C THR A 131 -18.90 12.63 12.63
N ALA A 132 -19.68 13.71 12.73
CA ALA A 132 -19.16 15.01 13.13
C ALA A 132 -18.62 15.01 14.56
N ALA A 133 -19.33 14.38 15.51
CA ALA A 133 -18.89 14.29 16.89
C ALA A 133 -17.62 13.45 17.05
N MET A 134 -17.53 12.33 16.32
CA MET A 134 -16.33 11.49 16.26
C MET A 134 -15.12 12.26 15.71
N LEU A 135 -15.26 12.94 14.57
CA LEU A 135 -14.17 13.71 13.96
C LEU A 135 -13.69 14.88 14.85
N ASP A 136 -14.59 15.52 15.59
CA ASP A 136 -14.24 16.56 16.57
C ASP A 136 -13.44 15.98 17.74
N GLY A 137 -13.84 14.81 18.24
CA GLY A 137 -13.10 14.05 19.25
C GLY A 137 -11.69 13.66 18.78
N LEU A 138 -11.59 13.06 17.59
CA LEU A 138 -10.31 12.69 16.98
C LEU A 138 -9.40 13.90 16.76
N GLY A 139 -9.95 15.05 16.36
CA GLY A 139 -9.17 16.29 16.22
C GLY A 139 -8.50 16.72 17.53
N SER A 140 -9.18 16.50 18.66
CA SER A 140 -8.63 16.78 19.99
C SER A 140 -7.55 15.77 20.39
N GLU A 141 -7.79 14.47 20.15
CA GLU A 141 -6.83 13.40 20.42
C GLU A 141 -5.52 13.59 19.63
N VAL A 142 -5.62 13.89 18.33
CA VAL A 142 -4.46 14.18 17.48
C VAL A 142 -3.65 15.37 18.02
N ALA A 143 -4.31 16.42 18.50
CA ALA A 143 -3.62 17.58 19.07
C ALA A 143 -2.86 17.22 20.36
N ASP A 144 -3.46 16.40 21.22
CA ASP A 144 -2.86 15.97 22.49
C ASP A 144 -1.68 14.99 22.27
N ASP A 145 -1.83 14.05 21.33
CA ASP A 145 -0.79 13.08 20.99
C ASP A 145 0.41 13.75 20.33
N THR A 146 0.18 14.67 19.38
CA THR A 146 1.26 15.44 18.74
C THR A 146 2.00 16.33 19.75
N ALA A 147 1.30 16.95 20.70
CA ALA A 147 1.94 17.70 21.77
C ALA A 147 2.76 16.81 22.72
N SER A 148 2.26 15.61 23.03
CA SER A 148 2.94 14.62 23.86
C SER A 148 4.22 14.10 23.20
N LEU A 149 4.16 13.79 21.90
CA LEU A 149 5.32 13.40 21.09
C LEU A 149 6.37 14.52 21.04
N ALA A 150 5.97 15.77 20.77
CA ALA A 150 6.88 16.91 20.74
C ALA A 150 7.60 17.12 22.08
N LYS A 151 6.88 16.92 23.20
CA LYS A 151 7.46 16.99 24.54
C LYS A 151 8.46 15.84 24.80
N ALA A 152 8.12 14.63 24.37
CA ALA A 152 9.01 13.47 24.50
C ALA A 152 10.29 13.65 23.67
N GLU A 153 10.18 14.20 22.46
CA GLU A 153 11.31 14.54 21.60
C GLU A 153 12.24 15.58 22.25
N ALA A 154 11.68 16.68 22.75
CA ALA A 154 12.46 17.71 23.45
C ALA A 154 13.20 17.15 24.67
N GLU A 155 12.59 16.21 25.40
CA GLU A 155 13.22 15.54 26.53
C GLU A 155 14.36 14.58 26.09
N ARG A 156 14.17 13.83 25.01
CA ARG A 156 15.23 13.01 24.40
C ARG A 156 16.45 13.87 24.05
N ASP A 157 16.23 15.00 23.39
CA ASP A 157 17.31 15.87 22.93
C ASP A 157 18.07 16.52 24.08
N ARG A 158 17.36 16.96 25.14
CA ARG A 158 18.00 17.38 26.40
C ARG A 158 18.88 16.29 27.00
N ASN A 159 18.38 15.05 27.03
CA ASN A 159 19.13 13.92 27.57
C ASN A 159 20.36 13.56 26.72
N LEU A 160 20.26 13.65 25.39
CA LEU A 160 21.39 13.47 24.48
C LEU A 160 22.46 14.54 24.69
N ALA A 161 22.07 15.82 24.77
CA ALA A 161 22.99 16.91 25.05
C ALA A 161 23.71 16.73 26.39
N ARG A 162 22.98 16.31 27.44
CA ARG A 162 23.57 16.01 28.76
C ARG A 162 24.55 14.84 28.71
N ARG A 163 24.27 13.81 27.91
CA ARG A 163 25.20 12.66 27.74
C ARG A 163 26.45 13.06 26.97
N ALA A 164 26.32 13.89 25.94
CA ALA A 164 27.44 14.40 25.17
C ALA A 164 28.37 15.27 26.03
N SER A 165 27.84 16.15 26.87
CA SER A 165 28.66 16.97 27.77
C SER A 165 29.45 16.13 28.78
N LEU A 166 28.83 15.10 29.37
CA LEU A 166 29.51 14.18 30.30
C LEU A 166 30.58 13.30 29.61
N GLY A 167 30.50 13.13 28.28
CA GLY A 167 31.47 12.36 27.51
C GLY A 167 32.72 13.15 27.09
N LEU A 168 32.65 14.49 27.10
CA LEU A 168 33.76 15.38 26.73
C LEU A 168 34.72 15.67 27.91
N ASP A 169 34.30 15.39 29.14
CA ASP A 169 35.09 15.57 30.37
C ASP A 169 35.99 14.36 30.72
N ARG A 170 36.19 13.42 29.79
CA ARG A 170 37.13 12.28 29.92
C ARG A 170 38.23 12.35 28.88
#